data_AF-A0A517PE67-F1
#
_entry.id   AF-A0A517PE67-F1
#
_cell.length_a   1.000
_cell.length_b   1.000
_cell.length_c   1.000
_cell.angle_alpha   90.00
_cell.angle_beta   90.00
_cell.angle_gamma   90.00
#
_symmetry.space_group_name_H-M   'P 1'
#
loop_
_entity.id
_entity.type
_entity.pdbx_description
1 polymer ?
#
loop_
_entity_poly.entity_id
_entity_poly.type
_entity_poly.pdbx_seq_one_letter_code
_entity_poly.pdbx_strand_id
1 'polypeptide(L)'
;MTTVAPAEPHGSPDRFPAARVDLRVARRAALGALTALGLLLGGVEVGLRAAGWRPSVNDSPELHGWYRQQATAAGPNAVVLLGGSRMQLGFDAETFRRRHPHRPTANLALDGGSGTGFLEDLAADPNFRGTVIVDFNALHLGEAMLAESRLRADEARATTASERRHARLWAAVEAKSVVAGDMRFRWEAIAALLKGEAPPPPITYRAADRFVAADYRGAGATSGALQRHQLGRLERHLAEGRLEQIEPAEWLRRSAPLRDSVERIVRRGGRVAFVRFPTTGAHWDIDERRYPRPRYWDRLEARVGAPTVHFRDLPAAAALECPDGSHLDERDRPVFTAALLDELGRRGVL
;
A
#
# COMPACT_ATOMS: atom_id res chain seq x y z
N MET A 1 58.75 -36.56 -65.81
CA MET A 1 57.70 -36.87 -64.81
C MET A 1 57.40 -35.60 -64.07
N THR A 2 56.15 -35.18 -64.14
CA THR A 2 55.65 -33.81 -63.95
C THR A 2 55.64 -33.42 -62.48
N THR A 3 56.24 -32.26 -62.17
CA THR A 3 56.25 -31.61 -60.86
C THR A 3 54.88 -31.02 -60.55
N VAL A 4 54.26 -31.46 -59.46
CA VAL A 4 53.00 -30.94 -58.94
C VAL A 4 53.30 -29.67 -58.12
N ALA A 5 52.74 -28.54 -58.53
CA ALA A 5 52.80 -27.28 -57.79
C ALA A 5 51.92 -27.34 -56.52
N PRO A 6 52.31 -26.71 -55.40
CA PRO A 6 51.48 -26.69 -54.20
C PRO A 6 50.25 -25.78 -54.39
N ALA A 7 49.12 -26.22 -53.86
CA ALA A 7 47.85 -25.50 -53.90
C ALA A 7 47.91 -24.20 -53.09
N GLU A 8 47.42 -23.11 -53.67
CA GLU A 8 47.19 -21.85 -52.95
C GLU A 8 46.07 -22.00 -51.91
N PRO A 9 46.17 -21.35 -50.74
CA PRO A 9 45.09 -21.34 -49.77
C PRO A 9 43.97 -20.40 -50.25
N HIS A 10 42.92 -20.97 -50.85
CA HIS A 10 41.67 -20.27 -51.07
C HIS A 10 40.89 -20.10 -49.75
N GLY A 11 40.61 -18.85 -49.39
CA GLY A 11 39.59 -18.49 -48.41
C GLY A 11 40.04 -17.47 -47.37
N SER A 12 40.00 -16.17 -47.72
CA SER A 12 39.85 -15.14 -46.68
C SER A 12 38.49 -15.36 -46.00
N PRO A 13 38.37 -15.19 -44.67
CA PRO A 13 37.06 -15.22 -44.03
C PRO A 13 36.23 -14.07 -44.60
N ASP A 14 35.08 -14.39 -45.19
CA ASP A 14 34.09 -13.42 -45.67
C ASP A 14 33.77 -12.46 -44.52
N ARG A 15 34.36 -11.26 -44.57
CA ARG A 15 33.96 -10.16 -43.71
C ARG A 15 32.60 -9.72 -44.22
N PHE A 16 31.54 -10.01 -43.46
CA PHE A 16 30.23 -9.40 -43.67
C PHE A 16 30.41 -7.90 -43.94
N PRO A 17 29.80 -7.33 -45.00
CA PRO A 17 29.93 -5.90 -45.27
C PRO A 17 29.33 -5.15 -44.08
N ALA A 18 30.19 -4.52 -43.27
CA ALA A 18 29.75 -3.64 -42.21
C ALA A 18 29.08 -2.44 -42.87
N ALA A 19 27.75 -2.41 -42.88
CA ALA A 19 26.99 -1.24 -43.27
C ALA A 19 27.48 -0.07 -42.41
N ARG A 20 28.15 0.91 -43.03
CA ARG A 20 28.63 2.10 -42.33
C ARG A 20 27.41 2.97 -42.04
N VAL A 21 26.80 2.76 -40.88
CA VAL A 21 25.76 3.66 -40.36
C VAL A 21 26.41 5.02 -40.12
N ASP A 22 25.94 6.07 -40.81
CA ASP A 22 26.36 7.43 -40.50
C ASP A 22 25.86 7.79 -39.10
N LEU A 23 26.78 7.78 -38.13
CA LEU A 23 26.51 8.06 -36.73
C LEU A 23 25.88 9.45 -36.52
N ARG A 24 26.08 10.41 -37.42
CA ARG A 24 25.45 11.74 -37.34
C ARG A 24 23.96 11.67 -37.69
N VAL A 25 23.63 10.93 -38.75
CA VAL A 25 22.23 10.69 -39.16
C VAL A 25 21.50 9.87 -38.10
N ALA A 26 22.13 8.80 -37.60
CA ALA A 26 21.56 7.97 -36.53
C ALA A 26 21.32 8.77 -35.24
N ARG A 27 22.26 9.63 -34.84
CA ARG A 27 22.08 10.51 -33.67
C ARG A 27 20.95 11.51 -33.84
N ARG A 28 20.83 12.13 -35.01
CA ARG A 28 19.72 13.08 -35.31
C ARG A 28 18.37 12.37 -35.30
N ALA A 29 18.29 11.19 -35.91
CA ALA A 29 17.07 10.38 -35.89
C ALA A 29 16.69 9.96 -34.46
N ALA A 30 17.65 9.51 -33.66
CA ALA A 30 17.43 9.16 -32.26
C ALA A 30 16.95 10.37 -31.43
N LEU A 31 17.58 11.53 -31.61
CA LEU A 31 17.15 12.77 -30.92
C LEU A 31 15.74 13.19 -31.34
N GLY A 32 15.42 13.09 -32.63
CA GLY A 32 14.07 13.37 -33.14
C GLY A 32 13.03 12.42 -32.53
N ALA A 33 13.33 11.12 -32.48
CA ALA A 33 12.45 10.12 -31.86
C ALA A 33 12.24 10.37 -30.36
N LEU A 34 13.31 10.69 -29.62
CA LEU A 34 13.22 11.02 -28.19
C LEU A 34 12.41 12.30 -27.94
N THR A 35 12.56 13.30 -28.82
CA THR A 35 11.80 14.55 -28.74
C THR A 35 10.32 14.30 -29.00
N ALA A 36 9.99 13.53 -30.05
CA ALA A 36 8.62 13.17 -30.38
C ALA A 36 7.97 12.36 -29.24
N LEU A 37 8.69 11.40 -28.66
CA LEU A 37 8.23 10.64 -27.50
C LEU A 37 8.00 11.57 -26.29
N GLY A 38 8.92 12.48 -26.00
CA GLY A 38 8.77 13.45 -24.91
C GLY A 38 7.55 14.35 -25.07
N LEU A 39 7.30 14.85 -26.29
CA LEU A 39 6.11 15.65 -26.60
C LEU A 39 4.82 14.82 -26.46
N LEU A 40 4.82 13.57 -26.91
CA LEU A 40 3.67 12.67 -26.77
C LEU A 40 3.35 12.41 -25.29
N LEU A 41 4.35 12.02 -24.49
CA LEU A 41 4.18 11.79 -23.06
C LEU A 41 3.75 13.06 -22.32
N GLY A 42 4.30 14.22 -22.70
CA GLY A 42 3.89 15.52 -22.17
C GLY A 42 2.44 15.87 -22.50
N GLY A 43 2.00 15.60 -23.74
CA GLY A 43 0.60 15.81 -24.15
C GLY A 43 -0.37 14.93 -23.37
N VAL A 44 -0.03 13.64 -23.19
CA VAL A 44 -0.83 12.71 -22.37
C VAL A 44 -0.89 13.14 -20.89
N GLU A 45 0.25 13.53 -20.31
CA GLU A 45 0.32 14.03 -18.93
C GLU A 45 -0.58 15.26 -18.74
N VAL A 46 -0.52 16.23 -19.66
CA VAL A 46 -1.38 17.44 -19.61
C VAL A 46 -2.85 17.06 -19.76
N GLY A 47 -3.18 16.19 -20.72
CA GLY A 47 -4.55 15.73 -20.94
C GLY A 47 -5.15 15.02 -19.72
N LEU A 48 -4.40 14.09 -19.11
CA LEU A 48 -4.85 13.36 -17.92
C LEU A 48 -5.03 14.31 -16.73
N ARG A 49 -4.09 15.24 -16.51
CA ARG A 49 -4.21 16.26 -15.44
C ARG A 49 -5.40 17.19 -15.65
N ALA A 50 -5.67 17.58 -16.90
CA ALA A 50 -6.85 18.37 -17.24
C ALA A 50 -8.16 17.62 -16.94
N ALA A 51 -8.14 16.28 -17.08
CA ALA A 51 -9.24 15.39 -16.67
C ALA A 51 -9.26 15.08 -15.15
N GLY A 52 -8.43 15.74 -14.34
CA GLY A 52 -8.42 15.59 -12.88
C GLY A 52 -7.56 14.45 -12.35
N TRP A 53 -6.82 13.73 -13.20
CA TRP A 53 -5.91 12.68 -12.73
C TRP A 53 -4.72 13.27 -11.98
N ARG A 54 -4.34 12.61 -10.90
CA ARG A 54 -3.17 12.96 -10.08
C ARG A 54 -2.13 11.83 -10.10
N PRO A 55 -0.84 12.15 -9.87
CA PRO A 55 0.19 11.13 -9.76
C PRO A 55 -0.13 10.15 -8.62
N SER A 56 0.18 8.87 -8.84
CA SER A 56 -0.07 7.78 -7.89
C SER A 56 1.04 6.75 -8.02
N VAL A 57 1.64 6.40 -6.88
CA VAL A 57 2.80 5.51 -6.77
C VAL A 57 2.36 4.05 -6.78
N ASN A 58 3.12 3.19 -7.45
CA ASN A 58 2.86 1.75 -7.46
C ASN A 58 3.28 1.08 -6.14
N ASP A 59 2.46 0.14 -5.67
CA ASP A 59 2.62 -0.48 -4.35
C ASP A 59 3.45 -1.77 -4.37
N SER A 60 4.74 -1.63 -4.66
CA SER A 60 5.62 -2.77 -4.91
C SER A 60 6.19 -3.41 -3.62
N PRO A 61 6.55 -4.70 -3.62
CA PRO A 61 7.26 -5.34 -2.50
C PRO A 61 8.59 -4.64 -2.15
N GLU A 62 9.31 -4.11 -3.14
CA GLU A 62 10.55 -3.36 -2.96
C GLU A 62 10.31 -2.06 -2.21
N LEU A 63 9.20 -1.36 -2.48
CA LEU A 63 8.82 -0.17 -1.74
C LEU A 63 8.40 -0.52 -0.30
N HIS A 64 7.68 -1.63 -0.08
CA HIS A 64 7.44 -2.14 1.27
C HIS A 64 8.76 -2.43 2.00
N GLY A 65 9.67 -3.14 1.34
CA GLY A 65 11.00 -3.47 1.87
C GLY A 65 11.78 -2.22 2.25
N TRP A 66 11.69 -1.15 1.45
CA TRP A 66 12.29 0.15 1.79
C TRP A 66 11.75 0.68 3.11
N TYR A 67 10.43 0.84 3.26
CA TYR A 67 9.83 1.36 4.48
C TYR A 67 10.03 0.43 5.69
N ARG A 68 10.07 -0.88 5.45
CA ARG A 68 10.35 -1.88 6.49
C ARG A 68 11.79 -1.75 7.01
N GLN A 69 12.75 -1.51 6.12
CA GLN A 69 14.14 -1.23 6.52
C GLN A 69 14.23 0.07 7.34
N GLN A 70 13.51 1.12 6.91
CA GLN A 70 13.50 2.39 7.63
C GLN A 70 12.87 2.29 9.03
N ALA A 71 11.89 1.40 9.22
CA ALA A 71 11.30 1.14 10.53
C ALA A 71 12.34 0.68 11.56
N THR A 72 13.28 -0.19 11.18
CA THR A 72 14.37 -0.63 12.09
C THR A 72 15.45 0.44 12.22
N ALA A 73 15.83 1.10 11.11
CA ALA A 73 16.86 2.14 11.12
C ALA A 73 16.51 3.36 12.00
N ALA A 74 15.22 3.69 12.10
CA ALA A 74 14.73 4.77 12.95
C ALA A 74 14.74 4.44 14.46
N GLY A 75 15.05 3.20 14.85
CA GLY A 75 15.22 2.78 16.23
C GLY A 75 13.96 3.01 17.09
N PRO A 76 14.09 3.50 18.34
CA PRO A 76 12.95 3.63 19.26
C PRO A 76 11.95 4.72 18.85
N ASN A 77 12.34 5.66 17.98
CA ASN A 77 11.46 6.74 17.55
C ASN A 77 10.53 6.32 16.40
N ALA A 78 10.77 5.17 15.77
CA ALA A 78 9.96 4.68 14.66
C ALA A 78 8.50 4.46 15.09
N VAL A 79 7.57 4.85 14.23
CA VAL A 79 6.15 4.45 14.32
C VAL A 79 5.78 3.68 13.07
N VAL A 80 5.48 2.40 13.24
CA VAL A 80 5.14 1.49 12.15
C VAL A 80 3.63 1.30 12.11
N LEU A 81 3.04 1.53 10.94
CA LEU A 81 1.60 1.39 10.73
C LEU A 81 1.36 0.09 9.95
N LEU A 82 0.59 -0.80 10.55
CA LEU A 82 0.22 -2.11 9.99
C LEU A 82 -1.29 -2.20 9.81
N GLY A 83 -1.73 -3.15 8.99
CA GLY A 83 -3.15 -3.50 8.85
C GLY A 83 -3.62 -3.43 7.41
N GLY A 84 -4.90 -3.14 7.21
CA GLY A 84 -5.52 -3.17 5.89
C GLY A 84 -5.56 -1.81 5.20
N SER A 85 -6.37 -1.75 4.14
CA SER A 85 -6.68 -0.53 3.39
C SER A 85 -7.14 0.63 4.29
N ARG A 86 -7.82 0.34 5.40
CA ARG A 86 -8.27 1.35 6.37
C ARG A 86 -7.11 2.08 7.05
N MET A 87 -5.99 1.41 7.35
CA MET A 87 -4.79 2.11 7.82
C MET A 87 -4.18 2.98 6.71
N GLN A 88 -4.08 2.45 5.48
CA GLN A 88 -3.52 3.17 4.34
C GLN A 88 -4.32 4.45 4.00
N LEU A 89 -5.66 4.34 4.01
CA LEU A 89 -6.59 5.40 3.59
C LEU A 89 -7.05 6.28 4.75
N GLY A 90 -7.14 5.74 5.97
CA GLY A 90 -7.75 6.43 7.11
C GLY A 90 -6.76 7.21 7.98
N PHE A 91 -5.49 6.80 8.03
CA PHE A 91 -4.47 7.48 8.83
C PHE A 91 -3.86 8.66 8.06
N ASP A 92 -3.80 9.83 8.68
CA ASP A 92 -3.22 11.04 8.09
C ASP A 92 -1.77 11.26 8.56
N ALA A 93 -0.84 10.95 7.67
CA ALA A 93 0.59 11.05 7.93
C ALA A 93 1.03 12.49 8.28
N GLU A 94 0.40 13.49 7.67
CA GLU A 94 0.77 14.88 7.89
C GLU A 94 0.33 15.37 9.28
N THR A 95 -0.89 15.04 9.71
CA THR A 95 -1.35 15.28 11.08
C THR A 95 -0.43 14.61 12.10
N PHE A 96 -0.01 13.37 11.84
CA PHE A 96 0.97 12.71 12.69
C PHE A 96 2.31 13.44 12.72
N ARG A 97 2.88 13.77 11.56
CA ARG A 97 4.17 14.47 11.45
C ARG A 97 4.15 15.83 12.17
N ARG A 98 3.07 16.60 12.06
CA ARG A 98 2.94 17.88 12.76
C ARG A 98 2.93 17.72 14.29
N ARG A 99 2.30 16.66 14.81
CA ARG A 99 2.21 16.40 16.26
C ARG A 99 3.44 15.68 16.83
N HIS A 100 4.11 14.87 16.01
CA HIS A 100 5.27 14.06 16.40
C HIS A 100 6.42 14.18 15.38
N PRO A 101 7.00 15.38 15.19
CA PRO A 101 7.99 15.63 14.13
C PRO A 101 9.28 14.82 14.26
N HIS A 102 9.58 14.32 15.46
CA HIS A 102 10.78 13.52 15.74
C HIS A 102 10.55 12.00 15.58
N ARG A 103 9.35 11.59 15.16
CA ARG A 103 8.97 10.18 15.06
C ARG A 103 8.66 9.82 13.61
N PRO A 104 9.62 9.24 12.87
CA PRO A 104 9.38 8.87 11.49
C PRO A 104 8.36 7.72 11.40
N THR A 105 7.44 7.82 10.44
CA THR A 105 6.43 6.80 10.18
C THR A 105 6.87 5.85 9.07
N ALA A 106 6.62 4.55 9.24
CA ALA A 106 6.73 3.55 8.19
C ALA A 106 5.36 2.89 7.97
N ASN A 107 4.75 3.12 6.82
CA ASN A 107 3.45 2.52 6.47
C ASN A 107 3.65 1.19 5.73
N LEU A 108 3.36 0.09 6.42
CA LEU A 108 3.43 -1.28 5.89
C LEU A 108 2.03 -1.94 5.81
N ALA A 109 0.97 -1.13 5.87
CA ALA A 109 -0.38 -1.63 5.66
C ALA A 109 -0.56 -2.12 4.22
N LEU A 110 -1.48 -3.06 4.05
CA LEU A 110 -1.77 -3.79 2.82
C LEU A 110 -3.19 -3.49 2.34
N ASP A 111 -3.37 -3.20 1.05
CA ASP A 111 -4.71 -3.04 0.49
C ASP A 111 -5.49 -4.35 0.60
N GLY A 112 -6.68 -4.30 1.22
CA GLY A 112 -7.54 -5.47 1.46
C GLY A 112 -6.96 -6.56 2.39
N GLY A 113 -5.78 -6.36 2.99
CA GLY A 113 -5.07 -7.39 3.73
C GLY A 113 -5.04 -7.21 5.26
N SER A 114 -4.29 -8.10 5.91
CA SER A 114 -4.02 -8.06 7.35
C SER A 114 -2.60 -7.56 7.63
N GLY A 115 -2.37 -6.92 8.78
CA GLY A 115 -1.04 -6.50 9.25
C GLY A 115 -0.25 -7.57 10.01
N THR A 116 -0.82 -8.76 10.21
CA THR A 116 -0.28 -9.78 11.12
C THR A 116 1.08 -10.33 10.71
N GLY A 117 1.32 -10.57 9.42
CA GLY A 117 2.61 -11.05 8.90
C GLY A 117 3.73 -10.04 9.14
N PHE A 118 3.49 -8.74 8.92
CA PHE A 118 4.46 -7.70 9.26
C PHE A 118 4.65 -7.54 10.77
N LEU A 119 3.62 -7.78 11.58
CA LEU A 119 3.76 -7.80 13.04
C LEU A 119 4.66 -8.96 13.50
N GLU A 120 4.49 -10.14 12.92
CA GLU A 120 5.35 -11.31 13.14
C GLU A 120 6.80 -11.04 12.70
N ASP A 121 7.00 -10.42 11.53
CA ASP A 121 8.31 -10.05 11.01
C ASP A 121 9.03 -9.02 11.91
N LEU A 122 8.35 -7.94 12.32
CA LEU A 122 8.90 -6.96 13.28
C LEU A 122 9.18 -7.58 14.64
N ALA A 123 8.37 -8.55 15.07
CA ALA A 123 8.59 -9.27 16.30
C ALA A 123 9.82 -10.19 16.24
N ALA A 124 10.12 -10.76 15.08
CA ALA A 124 11.28 -11.59 14.81
C ALA A 124 12.58 -10.79 14.62
N ASP A 125 12.50 -9.50 14.27
CA ASP A 125 13.65 -8.61 14.15
C ASP A 125 14.17 -8.17 15.54
N PRO A 126 15.37 -8.63 15.97
CA PRO A 126 15.92 -8.28 17.28
C PRO A 126 16.33 -6.80 17.39
N ASN A 127 16.49 -6.09 16.26
CA ASN A 127 16.92 -4.70 16.23
C ASN A 127 15.74 -3.72 16.24
N PHE A 128 14.50 -4.19 16.02
CA PHE A 128 13.33 -3.34 16.04
C PHE A 128 12.91 -2.99 17.48
N ARG A 129 12.81 -1.69 17.77
CA ARG A 129 12.46 -1.14 19.11
C ARG A 129 11.40 -0.03 19.06
N GLY A 130 10.72 0.14 17.92
CA GLY A 130 9.77 1.22 17.70
C GLY A 130 8.38 0.96 18.28
N THR A 131 7.45 1.87 17.98
CA THR A 131 6.02 1.69 18.25
C THR A 131 5.30 1.14 17.03
N VAL A 132 4.37 0.22 17.22
CA VAL A 132 3.56 -0.39 16.17
C VAL A 132 2.08 -0.09 16.41
N ILE A 133 1.40 0.46 15.42
CA ILE A 133 -0.05 0.69 15.44
C ILE A 133 -0.66 -0.21 14.37
N VAL A 134 -1.55 -1.10 14.77
CA VAL A 134 -2.12 -2.14 13.91
C VAL A 134 -3.60 -1.88 13.68
N ASP A 135 -4.00 -1.55 12.46
CA ASP A 135 -5.42 -1.65 12.07
C ASP A 135 -5.85 -3.13 12.11
N PHE A 136 -6.89 -3.39 12.88
CA PHE A 136 -7.35 -4.74 13.16
C PHE A 136 -8.87 -4.83 13.22
N ASN A 137 -9.41 -5.87 12.59
CA ASN A 137 -10.78 -6.31 12.77
C ASN A 137 -10.81 -7.84 12.83
N ALA A 138 -12.00 -8.39 13.08
CA ALA A 138 -12.12 -9.83 13.26
C ALA A 138 -11.81 -10.65 12.00
N LEU A 139 -12.01 -10.07 10.81
CA LEU A 139 -11.74 -10.71 9.51
C LEU A 139 -10.24 -10.97 9.28
N HIS A 140 -9.34 -10.20 9.89
CA HIS A 140 -7.89 -10.31 9.69
C HIS A 140 -7.27 -11.62 10.21
N LEU A 141 -8.04 -12.47 10.90
CA LEU A 141 -7.60 -13.79 11.38
C LEU A 141 -8.10 -14.96 10.51
N GLY A 142 -8.73 -14.67 9.37
CA GLY A 142 -9.03 -15.69 8.37
C GLY A 142 -7.75 -16.31 7.80
N GLU A 143 -7.74 -17.61 7.52
CA GLU A 143 -6.52 -18.30 7.09
C GLU A 143 -5.91 -17.69 5.82
N ALA A 144 -6.75 -17.35 4.84
CA ALA A 144 -6.31 -16.68 3.61
C ALA A 144 -5.65 -15.31 3.89
N MET A 145 -6.23 -14.50 4.77
CA MET A 145 -5.69 -13.19 5.16
C MET A 145 -4.36 -13.31 5.90
N LEU A 146 -4.23 -14.32 6.77
CA LEU A 146 -2.98 -14.60 7.49
C LEU A 146 -1.88 -15.07 6.53
N ALA A 147 -2.22 -15.99 5.61
CA ALA A 147 -1.29 -16.51 4.61
C ALA A 147 -0.80 -15.40 3.67
N GLU A 148 -1.71 -14.59 3.15
CA GLU A 148 -1.37 -13.44 2.30
C GLU A 148 -0.51 -12.44 3.07
N SER A 149 -0.88 -12.08 4.30
CA SER A 149 -0.10 -11.14 5.10
C SER A 149 1.35 -11.58 5.33
N ARG A 150 1.56 -12.89 5.59
CA ARG A 150 2.92 -13.47 5.75
C ARG A 150 3.69 -13.48 4.44
N LEU A 151 3.04 -13.86 3.33
CA LEU A 151 3.64 -13.82 2.00
C LEU A 151 4.13 -12.41 1.68
N ARG A 152 3.32 -11.38 1.92
CA ARG A 152 3.67 -9.98 1.65
C ARG A 152 4.84 -9.49 2.52
N ALA A 153 4.92 -9.94 3.77
CA ALA A 153 6.07 -9.66 4.63
C ALA A 153 7.34 -10.36 4.12
N ASP A 154 7.23 -11.61 3.68
CA ASP A 154 8.34 -12.38 3.10
C ASP A 154 8.86 -11.76 1.81
N GLU A 155 7.97 -11.34 0.90
CA GLU A 155 8.31 -10.64 -0.34
C GLU A 155 9.08 -9.34 -0.03
N ALA A 156 8.59 -8.51 0.89
CA ALA A 156 9.25 -7.28 1.28
C ALA A 156 10.65 -7.53 1.88
N ARG A 157 10.80 -8.59 2.68
CA ARG A 157 12.06 -9.01 3.30
C ARG A 157 13.05 -9.57 2.30
N ALA A 158 12.58 -10.27 1.27
CA ALA A 158 13.42 -10.90 0.24
C ALA A 158 14.08 -9.88 -0.71
N THR A 159 13.62 -8.62 -0.70
CA THR A 159 14.17 -7.56 -1.56
C THR A 159 15.65 -7.27 -1.24
N THR A 160 16.40 -6.84 -2.23
CA THR A 160 17.79 -6.40 -2.09
C THR A 160 17.88 -4.90 -1.81
N ALA A 161 19.02 -4.43 -1.31
CA ALA A 161 19.24 -3.00 -1.09
C ALA A 161 19.20 -2.17 -2.39
N SER A 162 19.58 -2.77 -3.53
CA SER A 162 19.52 -2.10 -4.84
C SER A 162 18.08 -1.92 -5.29
N GLU A 163 17.27 -2.98 -5.23
CA GLU A 163 15.85 -2.95 -5.57
C GLU A 163 15.07 -1.95 -4.72
N ARG A 164 15.30 -1.94 -3.39
CA ARG A 164 14.66 -0.97 -2.48
C ARG A 164 15.00 0.48 -2.84
N ARG A 165 16.27 0.76 -3.14
CA ARG A 165 16.71 2.11 -3.56
C ARG A 165 16.11 2.50 -4.90
N HIS A 166 16.10 1.57 -5.86
CA HIS A 166 15.48 1.77 -7.16
C HIS A 166 14.00 2.09 -7.01
N ALA A 167 13.24 1.28 -6.26
CA ALA A 167 11.83 1.50 -6.01
C ALA A 167 11.56 2.84 -5.31
N ARG A 168 12.41 3.25 -4.35
CA ARG A 168 12.26 4.55 -3.70
C ARG A 168 12.49 5.74 -4.65
N LEU A 169 13.47 5.63 -5.55
CA LEU A 169 13.73 6.64 -6.58
C LEU A 169 12.58 6.67 -7.59
N TRP A 170 12.12 5.50 -8.03
CA TRP A 170 11.00 5.39 -8.97
C TRP A 170 9.70 5.94 -8.38
N ALA A 171 9.40 5.63 -7.12
CA ALA A 171 8.27 6.22 -6.40
C ALA A 171 8.34 7.76 -6.33
N ALA A 172 9.54 8.35 -6.30
CA ALA A 172 9.69 9.81 -6.37
C ALA A 172 9.36 10.39 -7.76
N VAL A 173 9.58 9.61 -8.83
CA VAL A 173 9.18 9.95 -10.20
C VAL A 173 7.67 9.79 -10.36
N GLU A 174 7.12 8.65 -9.93
CA GLU A 174 5.68 8.35 -9.99
C GLU A 174 4.85 9.33 -9.15
N ALA A 175 5.40 9.87 -8.06
CA ALA A 175 4.73 10.90 -7.25
C ALA A 175 4.64 12.26 -7.97
N LYS A 176 5.36 12.45 -9.09
CA LYS A 176 5.39 13.70 -9.86
C LYS A 176 4.77 13.57 -11.24
N SER A 177 4.57 12.37 -11.77
CA SER A 177 4.03 12.13 -13.11
C SER A 177 2.85 11.16 -13.11
N VAL A 178 1.76 11.59 -13.74
CA VAL A 178 0.56 10.81 -14.05
C VAL A 178 0.80 9.82 -15.19
N VAL A 179 1.89 9.92 -15.93
CA VAL A 179 2.25 8.93 -16.96
C VAL A 179 3.23 7.89 -16.42
N ALA A 180 4.09 8.22 -15.44
CA ALA A 180 5.15 7.33 -14.94
C ALA A 180 4.69 6.16 -14.06
N GLY A 181 3.64 6.33 -13.24
CA GLY A 181 3.00 5.22 -12.51
C GLY A 181 2.38 4.11 -13.38
N ASP A 182 1.77 3.10 -12.73
CA ASP A 182 1.36 1.84 -13.36
C ASP A 182 0.45 1.99 -14.59
N MET A 183 0.97 1.60 -15.75
CA MET A 183 0.29 1.69 -17.05
C MET A 183 -0.92 0.75 -17.18
N ARG A 184 -1.01 -0.33 -16.38
CA ARG A 184 -2.14 -1.27 -16.42
C ARG A 184 -3.47 -0.54 -16.17
N PHE A 185 -3.45 0.44 -15.27
CA PHE A 185 -4.63 1.21 -14.87
C PHE A 185 -4.82 2.49 -15.69
N ARG A 186 -3.94 2.78 -16.65
CA ARG A 186 -3.94 4.04 -17.40
C ARG A 186 -4.16 3.87 -18.88
N TRP A 187 -3.99 2.66 -19.43
CA TRP A 187 -4.21 2.42 -20.85
C TRP A 187 -5.63 2.84 -21.26
N GLU A 188 -6.64 2.52 -20.45
CA GLU A 188 -8.04 2.89 -20.71
C GLU A 188 -8.23 4.41 -20.72
N ALA A 189 -7.57 5.10 -19.79
CA ALA A 189 -7.62 6.55 -19.68
C ALA A 189 -6.93 7.24 -20.87
N ILE A 190 -5.78 6.72 -21.29
CA ILE A 190 -5.05 7.20 -22.47
C ILE A 190 -5.89 6.95 -23.72
N ALA A 191 -6.52 5.76 -23.84
CA ALA A 191 -7.38 5.44 -24.97
C ALA A 191 -8.61 6.35 -25.04
N ALA A 192 -9.22 6.69 -23.89
CA ALA A 192 -10.30 7.67 -23.81
C ALA A 192 -9.85 9.06 -24.28
N LEU A 193 -8.69 9.54 -23.81
CA LEU A 193 -8.13 10.82 -24.27
C LEU A 193 -7.88 10.84 -25.79
N LEU A 194 -7.37 9.75 -26.36
CA LEU A 194 -7.16 9.63 -27.81
C LEU A 194 -8.46 9.64 -28.62
N LYS A 195 -9.59 9.27 -27.99
CA LYS A 195 -10.94 9.38 -28.57
C LYS A 195 -11.58 10.77 -28.35
N GLY A 196 -10.90 11.68 -27.66
CA GLY A 196 -11.45 12.98 -27.28
C GLY A 196 -12.39 12.93 -26.06
N GLU A 197 -12.38 11.84 -25.31
CA GLU A 197 -13.16 11.67 -24.08
C GLU A 197 -12.33 12.09 -22.85
N ALA A 198 -12.98 12.60 -21.80
CA ALA A 198 -12.34 12.86 -20.53
C ALA A 198 -12.43 11.60 -19.63
N PRO A 199 -11.34 10.86 -19.40
CA PRO A 199 -11.40 9.67 -18.57
C PRO A 199 -11.67 10.03 -17.10
N PRO A 200 -12.60 9.34 -16.42
CA PRO A 200 -12.86 9.63 -15.02
C PRO A 200 -11.60 9.33 -14.19
N PRO A 201 -11.21 10.24 -13.29
CA PRO A 201 -10.07 10.00 -12.40
C PRO A 201 -10.38 8.88 -11.39
N PRO A 202 -9.36 8.12 -10.95
CA PRO A 202 -9.54 7.17 -9.85
C PRO A 202 -9.87 7.91 -8.55
N ILE A 203 -10.52 7.19 -7.63
CA ILE A 203 -10.86 7.72 -6.30
C ILE A 203 -9.61 7.79 -5.41
N THR A 204 -8.69 6.86 -5.59
CA THR A 204 -7.55 6.67 -4.69
C THR A 204 -6.22 7.09 -5.33
N TYR A 205 -5.41 7.79 -4.54
CA TYR A 205 -4.09 8.28 -4.93
C TYR A 205 -3.06 7.93 -3.88
N ARG A 206 -2.05 7.15 -4.26
CA ARG A 206 -0.98 6.71 -3.37
C ARG A 206 0.21 7.65 -3.43
N ALA A 207 0.61 8.16 -2.29
CA ALA A 207 1.82 8.97 -2.14
C ALA A 207 3.07 8.08 -2.08
N ALA A 208 4.25 8.69 -2.24
CA ALA A 208 5.53 7.97 -2.18
C ALA A 208 5.79 7.29 -0.82
N ASP A 209 5.16 7.79 0.25
CA ASP A 209 5.17 7.21 1.59
C ASP A 209 4.06 6.17 1.84
N ARG A 210 3.45 5.67 0.76
CA ARG A 210 2.46 4.57 0.74
C ARG A 210 1.12 4.89 1.40
N PHE A 211 0.93 6.10 1.91
CA PHE A 211 -0.39 6.58 2.32
C PHE A 211 -1.26 6.83 1.09
N VAL A 212 -2.55 6.55 1.23
CA VAL A 212 -3.51 6.67 0.14
C VAL A 212 -4.52 7.75 0.51
N ALA A 213 -4.71 8.73 -0.36
CA ALA A 213 -5.81 9.68 -0.27
C ALA A 213 -6.97 9.17 -1.12
N ALA A 214 -8.17 9.08 -0.54
CA ALA A 214 -9.40 8.77 -1.26
C ALA A 214 -10.26 10.03 -1.37
N ASP A 215 -10.38 10.59 -2.59
CA ASP A 215 -11.23 11.75 -2.86
C ASP A 215 -12.57 11.28 -3.43
N TYR A 216 -13.59 11.22 -2.59
CA TYR A 216 -14.92 10.78 -3.00
C TYR A 216 -15.75 11.86 -3.69
N ARG A 217 -15.26 13.12 -3.76
CA ARG A 217 -15.96 14.17 -4.52
C ARG A 217 -15.73 14.06 -6.02
N GLY A 218 -14.51 13.68 -6.41
CA GLY A 218 -14.10 13.60 -7.82
C GLY A 218 -14.63 12.38 -8.57
N ALA A 219 -15.19 11.40 -7.86
CA ALA A 219 -15.53 10.10 -8.42
C ALA A 219 -16.72 10.11 -9.38
N GLY A 220 -17.53 11.18 -9.42
CA GLY A 220 -18.81 11.24 -10.15
C GLY A 220 -19.88 10.22 -9.67
N ALA A 221 -19.48 9.23 -8.88
CA ALA A 221 -20.33 8.24 -8.25
C ALA A 221 -20.93 8.82 -6.96
N THR A 222 -22.25 8.72 -6.84
CA THR A 222 -22.93 9.00 -5.57
C THR A 222 -22.45 8.02 -4.50
N SER A 223 -22.39 8.45 -3.23
CA SER A 223 -22.01 7.58 -2.11
C SER A 223 -22.80 6.27 -2.11
N GLY A 224 -24.09 6.30 -2.52
CA GLY A 224 -24.90 5.08 -2.65
C GLY A 224 -24.39 4.09 -3.71
N ALA A 225 -23.86 4.54 -4.85
CA ALA A 225 -23.29 3.65 -5.87
C ALA A 225 -22.00 2.99 -5.37
N LEU A 226 -21.15 3.77 -4.69
CA LEU A 226 -19.91 3.28 -4.09
C LEU A 226 -20.18 2.26 -2.98
N GLN A 227 -21.13 2.57 -2.09
CA GLN A 227 -21.57 1.64 -1.05
C GLN A 227 -22.08 0.33 -1.65
N ARG A 228 -22.92 0.37 -2.69
CA ARG A 228 -23.40 -0.85 -3.38
C ARG A 228 -22.26 -1.66 -3.98
N HIS A 229 -21.29 -1.00 -4.62
CA HIS A 229 -20.12 -1.68 -5.17
C HIS A 229 -19.30 -2.38 -4.07
N GLN A 230 -19.00 -1.67 -2.98
CA GLN A 230 -18.22 -2.22 -1.88
C GLN A 230 -18.96 -3.33 -1.15
N LEU A 231 -20.27 -3.16 -0.93
CA LEU A 231 -21.13 -4.18 -0.34
C LEU A 231 -21.14 -5.45 -1.19
N GLY A 232 -21.36 -5.32 -2.50
CA GLY A 232 -21.35 -6.46 -3.41
C GLY A 232 -19.98 -7.16 -3.46
N ARG A 233 -18.88 -6.41 -3.33
CA ARG A 233 -17.53 -6.99 -3.23
C ARG A 233 -17.35 -7.77 -1.92
N LEU A 234 -17.79 -7.21 -0.81
CA LEU A 234 -17.78 -7.89 0.50
C LEU A 234 -18.60 -9.18 0.45
N GLU A 235 -19.85 -9.12 -0.02
CA GLU A 235 -20.74 -10.27 -0.14
C GLU A 235 -20.16 -11.37 -1.02
N ARG A 236 -19.55 -11.02 -2.17
CA ARG A 236 -18.84 -12.00 -3.03
C ARG A 236 -17.70 -12.68 -2.28
N HIS A 237 -16.85 -11.93 -1.61
CA HIS A 237 -15.73 -12.51 -0.84
C HIS A 237 -16.20 -13.44 0.28
N LEU A 238 -17.33 -13.11 0.93
CA LEU A 238 -17.93 -13.98 1.94
C LEU A 238 -18.50 -15.25 1.30
N ALA A 239 -19.20 -15.14 0.17
CA ALA A 239 -19.79 -16.28 -0.55
C ALA A 239 -18.73 -17.22 -1.15
N GLU A 240 -17.61 -16.67 -1.61
CA GLU A 240 -16.47 -17.41 -2.15
C GLU A 240 -15.55 -17.97 -1.04
N GLY A 241 -15.86 -17.74 0.24
CA GLY A 241 -15.05 -18.20 1.37
C GLY A 241 -13.70 -17.48 1.53
N ARG A 242 -13.44 -16.40 0.78
CA ARG A 242 -12.23 -15.57 0.93
C ARG A 242 -12.21 -14.82 2.26
N LEU A 243 -13.39 -14.51 2.80
CA LEU A 243 -13.57 -13.92 4.12
C LEU A 243 -14.32 -14.90 5.04
N GLU A 244 -13.54 -15.61 5.84
CA GLU A 244 -13.99 -16.67 6.73
C GLU A 244 -14.82 -16.13 7.90
N GLN A 245 -16.01 -16.69 8.17
CA GLN A 245 -16.69 -16.50 9.45
C GLN A 245 -15.98 -17.34 10.52
N ILE A 246 -15.46 -16.70 11.56
CA ILE A 246 -14.73 -17.38 12.63
C ILE A 246 -15.54 -17.27 13.90
N GLU A 247 -15.91 -18.42 14.47
CA GLU A 247 -16.65 -18.47 15.74
C GLU A 247 -15.83 -17.85 16.90
N PRO A 248 -16.46 -17.25 17.92
CA PRO A 248 -15.75 -16.47 18.94
C PRO A 248 -14.61 -17.24 19.64
N ALA A 249 -14.84 -18.50 20.00
CA ALA A 249 -13.83 -19.32 20.67
C ALA A 249 -12.62 -19.59 19.77
N GLU A 250 -12.87 -19.89 18.50
CA GLU A 250 -11.81 -20.12 17.52
C GLU A 250 -11.06 -18.83 17.20
N TRP A 251 -11.76 -17.70 17.10
CA TRP A 251 -11.14 -16.40 16.90
C TRP A 251 -10.21 -16.01 18.05
N LEU A 252 -10.62 -16.27 19.29
CA LEU A 252 -9.78 -16.09 20.48
C LEU A 252 -8.57 -17.04 20.51
N ARG A 253 -8.71 -18.25 19.96
CA ARG A 253 -7.59 -19.17 19.76
C ARG A 253 -6.62 -18.64 18.71
N ARG A 254 -7.11 -18.13 17.57
CA ARG A 254 -6.28 -17.61 16.48
C ARG A 254 -5.61 -16.28 16.79
N SER A 255 -6.20 -15.46 17.66
CA SER A 255 -5.56 -14.22 18.13
C SER A 255 -4.44 -14.48 19.14
N ALA A 256 -4.31 -15.71 19.66
CA ALA A 256 -3.30 -16.08 20.63
C ALA A 256 -1.86 -15.72 20.25
N PRO A 257 -1.39 -16.05 19.04
CA PRO A 257 0.00 -15.84 18.67
C PRO A 257 0.37 -14.36 18.54
N LEU A 258 -0.62 -13.46 18.41
CA LEU A 258 -0.36 -12.01 18.38
C LEU A 258 0.29 -11.53 19.68
N ARG A 259 -0.03 -12.17 20.82
CA ARG A 259 0.59 -11.89 22.11
C ARG A 259 2.11 -12.11 22.05
N ASP A 260 2.55 -13.20 21.44
CA ASP A 260 3.98 -13.51 21.36
C ASP A 260 4.72 -12.42 20.59
N SER A 261 4.11 -11.92 19.52
CA SER A 261 4.66 -10.79 18.74
C SER A 261 4.73 -9.51 19.57
N VAL A 262 3.64 -9.18 20.27
CA VAL A 262 3.57 -8.03 21.19
C VAL A 262 4.65 -8.12 22.26
N GLU A 263 4.75 -9.24 22.98
CA GLU A 263 5.69 -9.44 24.06
C GLU A 263 7.14 -9.34 23.60
N ARG A 264 7.46 -9.88 22.42
CA ARG A 264 8.80 -9.75 21.81
C ARG A 264 9.16 -8.28 21.56
N ILE A 265 8.26 -7.51 20.95
CA ILE A 265 8.47 -6.08 20.67
C ILE A 265 8.60 -5.29 21.98
N VAL A 266 7.71 -5.52 22.95
CA VAL A 266 7.70 -4.82 24.24
C VAL A 266 8.96 -5.13 25.06
N ARG A 267 9.44 -6.38 25.07
CA ARG A 267 10.68 -6.77 25.75
C ARG A 267 11.90 -6.02 25.25
N ARG A 268 11.86 -5.55 23.99
CA ARG A 268 12.93 -4.72 23.40
C ARG A 268 12.79 -3.23 23.70
N GLY A 269 11.73 -2.81 24.40
CA GLY A 269 11.40 -1.41 24.66
C GLY A 269 10.47 -0.78 23.64
N GLY A 270 9.96 -1.56 22.67
CA GLY A 270 8.94 -1.11 21.75
C GLY A 270 7.54 -1.08 22.37
N ARG A 271 6.56 -0.61 21.61
CA ARG A 271 5.15 -0.56 22.03
C ARG A 271 4.26 -1.07 20.89
N VAL A 272 3.11 -1.63 21.23
CA VAL A 272 2.12 -2.09 20.25
C VAL A 272 0.74 -1.63 20.68
N ALA A 273 -0.08 -1.19 19.73
CA ALA A 273 -1.50 -0.93 19.93
C ALA A 273 -2.31 -1.44 18.73
N PHE A 274 -3.52 -1.91 19.00
CA PHE A 274 -4.47 -2.33 17.96
C PHE A 274 -5.60 -1.31 17.85
N VAL A 275 -6.01 -0.99 16.63
CA VAL A 275 -7.01 0.04 16.36
C VAL A 275 -8.09 -0.52 15.44
N ARG A 276 -9.36 -0.38 15.83
CA ARG A 276 -10.48 -0.66 14.93
C ARG A 276 -10.87 0.63 14.24
N PHE A 277 -10.55 0.72 12.95
CA PHE A 277 -10.90 1.87 12.13
C PHE A 277 -12.41 1.96 11.84
N PRO A 278 -12.93 3.15 11.48
CA PRO A 278 -14.33 3.33 11.13
C PRO A 278 -14.78 2.48 9.95
N THR A 279 -15.98 1.91 10.07
CA THR A 279 -16.82 1.41 8.96
C THR A 279 -18.25 1.88 9.25
N THR A 280 -19.07 2.08 8.22
CA THR A 280 -20.40 2.70 8.33
C THR A 280 -21.42 2.03 7.41
N GLY A 281 -22.70 2.38 7.60
CA GLY A 281 -23.83 1.85 6.83
C GLY A 281 -23.90 0.32 6.84
N ALA A 282 -24.35 -0.25 5.71
CA ALA A 282 -24.56 -1.69 5.58
C ALA A 282 -23.28 -2.53 5.83
N HIS A 283 -22.09 -1.97 5.57
CA HIS A 283 -20.82 -2.64 5.89
C HIS A 283 -20.67 -2.83 7.39
N TRP A 284 -20.92 -1.78 8.18
CA TRP A 284 -20.91 -1.84 9.64
C TRP A 284 -21.95 -2.84 10.17
N ASP A 285 -23.15 -2.85 9.59
CA ASP A 285 -24.19 -3.77 10.02
C ASP A 285 -23.79 -5.24 9.81
N ILE A 286 -23.05 -5.54 8.73
CA ILE A 286 -22.47 -6.87 8.50
C ILE A 286 -21.41 -7.18 9.55
N ASP A 287 -20.51 -6.23 9.82
CA ASP A 287 -19.46 -6.38 10.84
C ASP A 287 -20.07 -6.70 12.21
N GLU A 288 -21.10 -5.97 12.66
CA GLU A 288 -21.72 -6.19 13.97
C GLU A 288 -22.50 -7.51 14.06
N ARG A 289 -23.21 -7.89 12.99
CA ARG A 289 -23.93 -9.17 12.97
C ARG A 289 -22.97 -10.36 13.03
N ARG A 290 -21.86 -10.28 12.30
CA ARG A 290 -20.89 -11.39 12.18
C ARG A 290 -19.90 -11.42 13.36
N TYR A 291 -19.49 -10.26 13.84
CA TYR A 291 -18.44 -10.10 14.85
C TYR A 291 -18.88 -9.13 15.95
N PRO A 292 -19.94 -9.46 16.72
CA PRO A 292 -20.44 -8.60 17.79
C PRO A 292 -19.33 -8.24 18.78
N ARG A 293 -19.12 -6.94 18.97
CA ARG A 293 -18.01 -6.37 19.74
C ARG A 293 -17.74 -7.05 21.10
N PRO A 294 -18.75 -7.37 21.95
CA PRO A 294 -18.51 -8.01 23.25
C PRO A 294 -17.91 -9.42 23.17
N ARG A 295 -18.11 -10.13 22.06
CA ARG A 295 -17.60 -11.50 21.86
C ARG A 295 -16.22 -11.53 21.21
N TYR A 296 -15.82 -10.43 20.56
CA TYR A 296 -14.59 -10.31 19.78
C TYR A 296 -13.71 -9.17 20.30
N TRP A 297 -13.92 -7.95 19.81
CA TRP A 297 -13.04 -6.80 20.05
C TRP A 297 -12.79 -6.51 21.53
N ASP A 298 -13.83 -6.55 22.37
CA ASP A 298 -13.69 -6.23 23.81
C ASP A 298 -12.87 -7.29 24.57
N ARG A 299 -12.63 -8.45 23.96
CA ARG A 299 -11.78 -9.51 24.51
C ARG A 299 -10.34 -9.40 24.02
N LEU A 300 -10.07 -8.61 22.98
CA LEU A 300 -8.77 -8.56 22.29
C LEU A 300 -7.67 -8.00 23.21
N GLU A 301 -7.92 -6.90 23.91
CA GLU A 301 -6.89 -6.23 24.76
C GLU A 301 -6.30 -7.20 25.77
N ALA A 302 -7.17 -7.88 26.54
CA ALA A 302 -6.76 -8.90 27.50
C ALA A 302 -6.07 -10.09 26.82
N ARG A 303 -6.44 -10.42 25.57
CA ARG A 303 -5.89 -11.56 24.85
C ARG A 303 -4.47 -11.34 24.34
N VAL A 304 -4.20 -10.15 23.80
CA VAL A 304 -2.91 -9.78 23.19
C VAL A 304 -1.97 -9.06 24.14
N GLY A 305 -2.46 -8.52 25.26
CA GLY A 305 -1.64 -7.81 26.25
C GLY A 305 -1.13 -6.46 25.76
N ALA A 306 -1.86 -5.80 24.86
CA ALA A 306 -1.55 -4.47 24.33
C ALA A 306 -2.82 -3.63 24.21
N PRO A 307 -2.73 -2.30 24.39
CA PRO A 307 -3.85 -1.38 24.25
C PRO A 307 -4.66 -1.57 22.96
N THR A 308 -5.98 -1.56 23.08
CA THR A 308 -6.88 -1.51 21.93
C THR A 308 -7.69 -0.21 21.92
N VAL A 309 -7.92 0.34 20.72
CA VAL A 309 -8.72 1.56 20.52
C VAL A 309 -9.80 1.30 19.49
N HIS A 310 -11.07 1.40 19.89
CA HIS A 310 -12.19 1.28 18.98
C HIS A 310 -12.65 2.66 18.51
N PHE A 311 -12.88 2.87 17.21
CA PHE A 311 -13.33 4.18 16.71
C PHE A 311 -14.63 4.68 17.34
N ARG A 312 -15.55 3.77 17.71
CA ARG A 312 -16.80 4.13 18.43
C ARG A 312 -16.57 4.68 19.84
N ASP A 313 -15.40 4.47 20.43
CA ASP A 313 -15.04 5.01 21.75
C ASP A 313 -14.43 6.42 21.63
N LEU A 314 -14.20 6.90 20.40
CA LEU A 314 -13.66 8.22 20.12
C LEU A 314 -14.80 9.11 19.61
N PRO A 315 -15.29 10.09 20.39
CA PRO A 315 -16.45 10.90 20.01
C PRO A 315 -16.32 11.56 18.63
N ALA A 316 -15.13 12.12 18.32
CA ALA A 316 -14.86 12.76 17.04
C ALA A 316 -14.77 11.78 15.86
N ALA A 317 -14.41 10.51 16.09
CA ALA A 317 -14.38 9.49 15.04
C ALA A 317 -15.73 8.79 14.85
N ALA A 318 -16.51 8.65 15.92
CA ALA A 318 -17.80 7.98 15.90
C ALA A 318 -18.85 8.69 15.03
N ALA A 319 -18.65 10.00 14.79
CA ALA A 319 -19.48 10.84 13.92
C ALA A 319 -19.00 10.90 12.46
N LEU A 320 -17.88 10.25 12.12
CA LEU A 320 -17.36 10.25 10.75
C LEU A 320 -18.10 9.22 9.90
N GLU A 321 -18.31 9.58 8.64
CA GLU A 321 -18.91 8.72 7.63
C GLU A 321 -17.85 8.11 6.72
N CYS A 322 -18.11 6.91 6.22
CA CYS A 322 -17.29 6.30 5.17
C CYS A 322 -18.10 6.34 3.87
N PRO A 323 -17.74 7.16 2.86
CA PRO A 323 -18.55 7.32 1.66
C PRO A 323 -18.83 6.02 0.90
N ASP A 324 -17.94 5.04 0.99
CA ASP A 324 -18.08 3.71 0.40
C ASP A 324 -18.46 2.61 1.43
N GLY A 325 -18.74 3.01 2.67
CA GLY A 325 -19.03 2.13 3.82
C GLY A 325 -17.79 1.58 4.54
N SER A 326 -16.60 1.66 3.94
CA SER A 326 -15.37 1.02 4.44
C SER A 326 -14.21 1.97 4.71
N HIS A 327 -14.10 3.09 3.99
CA HIS A 327 -12.96 4.01 4.06
C HIS A 327 -13.42 5.44 4.27
N LEU A 328 -12.62 6.19 5.05
CA LEU A 328 -12.80 7.62 5.25
C LEU A 328 -12.46 8.38 3.97
N ASP A 329 -13.14 9.51 3.77
CA ASP A 329 -12.70 10.51 2.80
C ASP A 329 -11.40 11.18 3.24
N GLU A 330 -10.57 11.61 2.29
CA GLU A 330 -9.29 12.25 2.59
C GLU A 330 -9.42 13.44 3.57
N ARG A 331 -10.56 14.14 3.55
CA ARG A 331 -10.86 15.30 4.39
C ARG A 331 -11.12 14.94 5.86
N ASP A 332 -11.54 13.72 6.14
CA ASP A 332 -11.91 13.25 7.48
C ASP A 332 -10.74 12.57 8.22
N ARG A 333 -9.71 12.15 7.47
CA ARG A 333 -8.50 11.50 8.03
C ARG A 333 -7.81 12.34 9.10
N PRO A 334 -7.64 13.68 8.96
CA PRO A 334 -7.00 14.49 10.00
C PRO A 334 -7.77 14.47 11.32
N VAL A 335 -9.11 14.52 11.27
CA VAL A 335 -9.98 14.48 12.46
C VAL A 335 -9.86 13.12 13.15
N PHE A 336 -10.01 12.04 12.40
CA PHE A 336 -9.83 10.68 12.92
C PHE A 336 -8.45 10.49 13.55
N THR A 337 -7.41 10.89 12.82
CA THR A 337 -6.03 10.71 13.26
C THR A 337 -5.75 11.52 14.53
N ALA A 338 -6.21 12.78 14.61
CA ALA A 338 -6.03 13.58 15.82
C ALA A 338 -6.64 12.91 17.06
N ALA A 339 -7.89 12.44 16.95
CA ALA A 339 -8.58 11.75 18.04
C ALA A 339 -7.89 10.43 18.43
N LEU A 340 -7.41 9.67 17.45
CA LEU A 340 -6.64 8.46 17.69
C LEU A 340 -5.33 8.76 18.43
N LEU A 341 -4.60 9.81 18.04
CA LEU A 341 -3.34 10.18 18.67
C LEU A 341 -3.54 10.64 20.12
N ASP A 342 -4.62 11.36 20.41
CA ASP A 342 -4.97 11.74 21.79
C ASP A 342 -5.18 10.50 22.67
N GLU A 343 -5.94 9.52 22.17
CA GLU A 343 -6.21 8.29 22.91
C GLU A 343 -4.96 7.40 23.06
N LEU A 344 -4.14 7.28 22.01
CA LEU A 344 -2.87 6.55 22.08
C LEU A 344 -1.89 7.21 23.06
N GLY A 345 -1.86 8.55 23.13
CA GLY A 345 -1.09 9.30 24.12
C GLY A 345 -1.60 9.04 25.54
N ARG A 346 -2.92 9.09 25.76
CA ARG A 346 -3.56 8.79 27.06
C ARG A 346 -3.23 7.38 27.54
N ARG A 347 -3.10 6.42 26.63
CA ARG A 347 -2.74 5.03 26.91
C ARG A 347 -1.23 4.76 27.00
N GLY A 348 -0.39 5.80 26.88
CA GLY A 348 1.07 5.68 26.96
C GLY A 348 1.72 4.95 25.78
N VAL A 349 1.02 4.83 24.65
CA VAL A 349 1.55 4.20 23.43
C VAL A 349 2.50 5.16 22.72
N LEU A 350 2.11 6.43 22.61
CA LEU A 350 2.88 7.47 21.94
C LEU A 350 3.68 8.32 22.92
#